data_AF-A0A9X2JNP0-F1
#
_entry.id   AF-A0A9X2JNP0-F1
#
_cell.length_a   1.000
_cell.length_b   1.000
_cell.length_c   1.000
_cell.angle_alpha   90.00
_cell.angle_beta   90.00
_cell.angle_gamma   90.00
#
_symmetry.space_group_name_H-M   'P 1'
#
loop_
_entity.id
_entity.type
_entity.pdbx_description
1 polymer ?
#
loop_
_entity_poly.entity_id
_entity_poly.type
_entity_poly.pdbx_seq_one_letter_code
_entity_poly.pdbx_strand_id
1 'polypeptide(L)'
;MEELLQGIGIAALVILALVGLAVGWLASALSGGRRRALYMIVGALAAMATPFVLAALGVTVLAAGGLLLVILVALIGAALVLALVRAIAK
;
A
#
# COMPACT_ATOMS: atom_id res chain seq x y z
N MET A 1 25.15 -12.34 -2.87
CA MET A 1 24.55 -11.00 -2.81
C MET A 1 23.14 -10.98 -3.39
N GLU A 2 22.86 -11.78 -4.43
CA GLU A 2 21.55 -11.91 -5.04
C GLU A 2 20.46 -12.45 -4.09
N GLU A 3 20.72 -13.56 -3.38
CA GLU A 3 19.76 -14.12 -2.41
C GLU A 3 19.40 -13.16 -1.27
N LEU A 4 20.36 -12.37 -0.78
CA LEU A 4 20.14 -11.37 0.27
C LEU A 4 19.17 -10.29 -0.24
N LEU A 5 19.46 -9.71 -1.41
CA LEU A 5 18.63 -8.66 -2.00
C LEU A 5 17.23 -9.19 -2.33
N GLN A 6 17.13 -10.42 -2.82
CA GLN A 6 15.87 -11.09 -3.07
C GLN A 6 15.07 -11.28 -1.76
N GLY A 7 15.73 -11.74 -0.68
CA GLY A 7 15.11 -11.88 0.63
C GLY A 7 14.57 -10.57 1.18
N ILE A 8 15.33 -9.47 1.08
CA ILE A 8 14.89 -8.13 1.50
C ILE A 8 13.71 -7.65 0.64
N GLY A 9 13.77 -7.83 -0.68
CA GLY A 9 12.72 -7.43 -1.60
C GLY A 9 11.39 -8.14 -1.31
N ILE A 10 11.45 -9.46 -1.09
CA ILE A 10 10.27 -10.26 -0.72
C ILE A 10 9.73 -9.81 0.64
N ALA A 11 10.59 -9.63 1.65
CA ALA A 11 10.17 -9.17 2.96
C ALA A 11 9.48 -7.79 2.90
N ALA A 12 10.04 -6.85 2.13
CA ALA A 12 9.46 -5.53 1.93
C ALA A 12 8.08 -5.60 1.25
N LEU A 13 7.93 -6.43 0.21
CA LEU A 13 6.63 -6.63 -0.46
C LEU A 13 5.59 -7.24 0.46
N VAL A 14 5.97 -8.24 1.27
CA VAL A 14 5.06 -8.85 2.25
C VAL A 14 4.63 -7.82 3.30
N ILE A 15 5.57 -7.03 3.82
CA ILE A 15 5.25 -5.95 4.77
C ILE A 15 4.29 -4.94 4.13
N LEU A 16 4.54 -4.50 2.90
CA LEU A 16 3.64 -3.57 2.19
C LEU A 16 2.25 -4.17 1.97
N ALA A 17 2.17 -5.44 1.60
CA ALA A 17 0.90 -6.13 1.45
C ALA A 17 0.13 -6.17 2.77
N LEU A 18 0.79 -6.52 3.88
CA LEU A 18 0.17 -6.54 5.22
C LEU A 18 -0.30 -5.15 5.66
N VAL A 19 0.49 -4.12 5.40
CA VAL A 19 0.14 -2.72 5.66
C VAL A 19 -1.11 -2.32 4.86
N GLY A 20 -1.14 -2.61 3.56
CA GLY A 20 -2.30 -2.33 2.72
C GLY A 20 -3.54 -3.11 3.13
N LEU A 21 -3.40 -4.37 3.56
CA LEU A 21 -4.49 -5.16 4.12
C LEU A 21 -5.04 -4.54 5.41
N ALA A 22 -4.17 -4.07 6.30
CA ALA A 22 -4.57 -3.42 7.55
C ALA A 22 -5.34 -2.11 7.27
N VAL A 23 -4.86 -1.29 6.34
CA VAL A 23 -5.54 -0.05 5.93
C VAL A 23 -6.87 -0.34 5.24
N GLY A 24 -6.91 -1.31 4.32
CA GLY A 24 -8.14 -1.77 3.68
C GLY A 24 -9.16 -2.32 4.66
N TRP A 25 -8.69 -3.05 5.68
CA TRP A 25 -9.55 -3.54 6.75
C TRP A 25 -10.18 -2.39 7.55
N LEU A 26 -9.38 -1.41 7.99
CA LEU A 26 -9.87 -0.23 8.70
C LEU A 26 -10.88 0.57 7.85
N ALA A 27 -10.56 0.80 6.57
CA ALA A 27 -11.46 1.48 5.63
C ALA A 27 -12.79 0.74 5.44
N SER A 28 -12.77 -0.59 5.44
CA SER A 28 -13.99 -1.39 5.35
C SER A 28 -14.87 -1.26 6.60
N ALA A 29 -14.26 -1.18 7.79
CA ALA A 29 -14.97 -0.99 9.05
C ALA A 29 -15.67 0.39 9.07
N LEU A 30 -14.99 1.43 8.59
CA LEU A 30 -15.53 2.78 8.42
C LEU A 30 -16.65 2.89 7.37
N SER A 31 -16.75 1.92 6.46
CA SER A 31 -17.70 1.90 5.35
C SER A 31 -18.86 0.92 5.54
N GLY A 32 -19.07 0.42 6.76
CA GLY A 32 -20.19 -0.47 7.10
C GLY A 32 -19.96 -1.96 6.81
N GLY A 33 -18.72 -2.38 6.56
CA GLY A 33 -18.28 -3.79 6.56
C GLY A 33 -18.72 -4.67 5.39
N ARG A 34 -19.73 -4.26 4.60
CA ARG A 34 -20.37 -5.10 3.57
C ARG A 34 -19.44 -5.52 2.41
N ARG A 35 -18.35 -4.77 2.15
CA ARG A 35 -17.37 -5.03 1.07
C ARG A 35 -15.95 -5.23 1.58
N ARG A 36 -15.78 -5.84 2.75
CA ARG A 36 -14.48 -6.00 3.43
C ARG A 36 -13.39 -6.60 2.54
N ALA A 37 -13.69 -7.68 1.81
CA ALA A 37 -12.72 -8.30 0.91
C ALA A 37 -12.22 -7.33 -0.19
N LEU A 38 -13.11 -6.55 -0.80
CA LEU A 38 -12.74 -5.55 -1.81
C LEU A 38 -11.82 -4.47 -1.26
N TYR A 39 -12.16 -3.87 -0.12
CA TYR A 39 -11.31 -2.83 0.48
C TYR A 39 -9.95 -3.38 0.91
N MET A 40 -9.87 -4.62 1.40
CA MET A 40 -8.60 -5.27 1.75
C MET A 40 -7.72 -5.53 0.51
N ILE A 41 -8.29 -6.10 -0.56
CA ILE A 41 -7.56 -6.36 -1.81
C ILE A 41 -7.08 -5.06 -2.44
N VAL A 42 -7.96 -4.05 -2.56
CA VAL A 42 -7.61 -2.74 -3.08
C VAL A 42 -6.53 -2.08 -2.23
N GLY A 43 -6.65 -2.16 -0.90
CA GLY A 43 -5.67 -1.59 0.02
C GLY A 43 -4.29 -2.21 -0.15
N ALA A 44 -4.21 -3.54 -0.25
CA ALA A 44 -2.96 -4.26 -0.51
C ALA A 44 -2.34 -3.85 -1.85
N LEU A 45 -3.13 -3.87 -2.92
CA LEU A 45 -2.67 -3.50 -4.26
C LEU A 45 -2.21 -2.04 -4.31
N ALA A 46 -2.96 -1.13 -3.69
CA ALA A 46 -2.62 0.29 -3.64
C ALA A 46 -1.33 0.52 -2.84
N ALA A 47 -1.18 -0.09 -1.67
CA ALA A 47 0.04 0.02 -0.87
C ALA A 47 1.27 -0.45 -1.65
N MET A 48 1.17 -1.62 -2.30
CA MET A 48 2.24 -2.16 -3.14
C MET A 48 2.53 -1.29 -4.36
N ALA A 49 1.51 -0.76 -5.03
CA ALA A 49 1.66 0.05 -6.23
C ALA A 49 2.20 1.46 -5.95
N THR A 50 1.87 2.05 -4.79
CA THR A 50 2.23 3.43 -4.42
C THR A 50 3.71 3.78 -4.63
N PRO A 51 4.69 3.01 -4.11
CA PRO A 51 6.11 3.32 -4.33
C PRO A 51 6.50 3.29 -5.81
N PHE A 52 5.94 2.37 -6.61
CA PHE A 52 6.23 2.30 -8.05
C PHE A 52 5.60 3.45 -8.82
N VAL A 53 4.38 3.85 -8.47
CA VAL A 53 3.71 5.02 -9.05
C VAL A 53 4.52 6.28 -8.76
N LEU A 54 4.98 6.47 -7.53
CA LEU A 54 5.78 7.63 -7.16
C LEU A 54 7.16 7.62 -7.81
N ALA A 55 7.79 6.46 -7.94
CA ALA A 55 9.02 6.31 -8.71
C ALA A 55 8.82 6.68 -10.18
N ALA A 56 7.73 6.24 -10.80
CA ALA A 56 7.37 6.59 -12.18
C ALA A 56 7.09 8.09 -12.36
N LEU A 57 6.59 8.76 -11.32
CA LEU A 57 6.39 10.21 -11.27
C LEU A 57 7.68 10.99 -10.98
N GLY A 58 8.84 10.31 -10.87
CA GLY A 58 10.14 10.95 -10.64
C GLY A 58 10.43 11.27 -9.17
N VAL A 59 9.61 10.79 -8.22
CA VAL A 59 9.82 10.98 -6.78
C VAL A 59 10.82 9.94 -6.27
N THR A 60 12.08 10.12 -6.64
CA THR A 60 13.17 9.17 -6.32
C THR A 60 13.71 9.33 -4.90
N VAL A 61 13.37 10.41 -4.18
CA VAL A 61 13.72 10.62 -2.76
C VAL A 61 13.27 9.46 -1.88
N LEU A 62 12.20 8.75 -2.26
CA LEU A 62 11.75 7.53 -1.60
C LEU A 62 12.80 6.43 -1.58
N ALA A 63 13.62 6.31 -2.62
CA ALA A 63 14.68 5.31 -2.68
C ALA A 63 15.82 5.60 -1.69
N ALA A 64 16.03 6.86 -1.31
CA ALA A 64 17.00 7.26 -0.31
C ALA A 64 16.48 7.12 1.14
N GLY A 65 15.15 7.10 1.33
CA GLY A 65 14.50 7.11 2.65
C GLY A 65 14.44 5.77 3.38
N GLY A 66 14.76 4.66 2.71
CA GLY A 66 14.69 3.32 3.29
C GLY A 66 13.26 2.82 3.55
N LEU A 67 13.16 1.64 4.18
CA LEU A 67 11.89 0.90 4.31
C LEU A 67 10.81 1.67 5.08
N LEU A 68 11.18 2.42 6.11
CA LEU A 68 10.23 3.15 6.94
C LEU A 68 9.51 4.26 6.16
N LEU A 69 10.23 5.01 5.31
CA LEU A 69 9.63 6.04 4.45
C LEU A 69 8.70 5.40 3.42
N VAL A 70 9.11 4.25 2.84
CA VAL A 70 8.29 3.48 1.90
C VAL A 70 6.98 3.02 2.55
N ILE A 71 7.01 2.55 3.80
CA ILE A 71 5.80 2.15 4.54
C ILE A 71 4.88 3.35 4.78
N LEU A 72 5.41 4.48 5.25
CA LEU A 72 4.61 5.70 5.49
C LEU A 72 3.92 6.18 4.23
N VAL A 73 4.62 6.15 3.11
CA VAL A 73 4.06 6.56 1.82
C VAL A 73 3.05 5.54 1.29
N ALA A 74 3.31 4.24 1.44
CA ALA A 74 2.36 3.19 1.09
C ALA A 74 1.05 3.30 1.89
N LEU A 75 1.13 3.67 3.18
CA LEU A 75 -0.04 3.96 4.02
C LEU A 75 -0.88 5.11 3.42
N ILE A 76 -0.23 6.21 3.03
CA ILE A 76 -0.90 7.38 2.44
C ILE A 76 -1.54 7.01 1.11
N GLY A 77 -0.79 6.37 0.21
CA GLY A 77 -1.31 5.98 -1.10
C GLY A 77 -2.48 5.00 -1.01
N ALA A 78 -2.40 4.01 -0.12
CA ALA A 78 -3.52 3.09 0.13
C ALA A 78 -4.75 3.83 0.68
N ALA A 79 -4.57 4.74 1.64
CA ALA A 79 -5.66 5.53 2.20
C ALA A 79 -6.34 6.40 1.12
N LEU A 80 -5.55 7.04 0.24
CA LEU A 80 -6.07 7.85 -0.87
C LEU A 80 -6.88 7.01 -1.86
N VAL A 81 -6.35 5.87 -2.30
CA VAL A 81 -7.05 4.97 -3.24
C VAL A 81 -8.34 4.44 -2.63
N LEU A 82 -8.34 4.05 -1.36
CA LEU A 82 -9.54 3.57 -0.68
C LEU A 82 -10.58 4.69 -0.49
N ALA A 83 -10.14 5.92 -0.22
CA ALA A 83 -11.02 7.08 -0.17
C ALA A 83 -11.71 7.33 -1.53
N LEU A 84 -10.96 7.21 -2.63
CA LEU A 84 -11.52 7.30 -3.99
C LEU A 84 -12.52 6.17 -4.26
N VAL A 85 -12.17 4.92 -3.94
CA VAL A 85 -13.09 3.78 -4.09
C VAL A 85 -14.36 4.00 -3.29
N ARG A 86 -14.25 4.50 -2.05
CA ARG A 86 -15.42 4.83 -1.23
C ARG A 86 -16.27 5.95 -1.83
N ALA A 87 -15.64 6.96 -2.44
CA ALA A 87 -16.36 8.06 -3.08
C ALA A 87 -17.12 7.63 -4.33
N ILE A 88 -16.55 6.72 -5.13
CA ILE A 88 -17.15 6.22 -6.38
C ILE A 88 -18.18 5.12 -6.11
N ALA A 89 -17.94 4.25 -5.13
CA ALA A 89 -18.80 3.11 -4.82
C ALA A 89 -20.00 3.47 -3.90
N LYS A 90 -20.21 4.76 -3.65
CA LYS A 90 -21.32 5.31 -2.87
C LYS A 90 -22.59 5.36 -3.71
#